data_AF-A0A0S8GN10-F1
#
_entry.id   AF-A0A0S8GN10-F1
#
_cell.length_a   1.000
_cell.length_b   1.000
_cell.length_c   1.000
_cell.angle_alpha   90.00
_cell.angle_beta   90.00
_cell.angle_gamma   90.00
#
_symmetry.space_group_name_H-M   'P 1'
#
loop_
_entity.id
_entity.type
_entity.pdbx_description
1 polymer ?
#
loop_
_entity_poly.entity_id
_entity_poly.type
_entity_poly.pdbx_seq_one_letter_code
_entity_poly.pdbx_strand_id
1 'polypeptide(L)' 'MANNSFLINRKHVRHYARLRVQELRPEWGADRVSRQFLDDLNTLLRLMIDKSIRKHPTIGRTVTALYR' A
#
# COMPACT_ATOMS: atom_id res chain seq x y z
N MET A 1 7.55 -20.74 -7.25
CA MET A 1 7.13 -19.39 -7.70
C MET A 1 6.97 -18.53 -6.45
N ALA A 2 7.66 -17.39 -6.36
CA ALA A 2 7.65 -16.57 -5.14
C ALA A 2 6.21 -16.12 -4.85
N ASN A 3 5.65 -16.62 -3.74
CA ASN A 3 4.31 -16.32 -3.28
C ASN A 3 4.30 -14.90 -2.68
N ASN A 4 4.52 -13.88 -3.52
CA ASN A 4 4.58 -12.47 -3.14
C ASN A 4 3.14 -11.94 -2.90
N SER A 5 2.43 -12.55 -1.95
CA SER A 5 1.04 -12.24 -1.63
C SER A 5 0.85 -10.80 -1.13
N PHE A 6 1.92 -10.14 -0.68
CA PHE A 6 1.88 -8.78 -0.14
C PHE A 6 2.83 -7.86 -0.91
N LEU A 7 2.27 -6.78 -1.46
CA LEU A 7 3.00 -5.70 -2.11
C LEU A 7 3.64 -4.73 -1.10
N ILE A 8 3.12 -4.74 0.14
CA ILE A 8 3.56 -3.83 1.20
C ILE A 8 4.43 -4.56 2.24
N ASN A 9 5.44 -3.85 2.76
CA ASN A 9 6.13 -4.28 3.98
C ASN A 9 5.23 -4.01 5.19
N ARG A 10 4.52 -5.05 5.64
CA ARG A 10 3.57 -4.98 6.75
C ARG A 10 4.16 -4.45 8.05
N LYS A 11 5.43 -4.75 8.36
CA LYS A 11 6.10 -4.26 9.59
C LYS A 11 6.25 -2.75 9.52
N HIS A 12 6.72 -2.24 8.39
CA HIS A 12 6.92 -0.81 8.18
C HIS A 12 5.59 -0.05 8.16
N VAL A 13 4.60 -0.55 7.41
CA VAL A 13 3.26 0.07 7.34
C VAL A 13 2.58 0.10 8.71
N ARG A 14 2.71 -0.97 9.51
CA ARG A 14 2.17 -1.00 10.88
C ARG A 14 2.79 0.08 11.76
N HIS A 15 4.11 0.24 11.71
CA HIS A 15 4.80 1.27 12.49
C HIS A 15 4.36 2.67 12.08
N TYR A 16 4.38 2.94 10.77
CA TYR A 16 3.98 4.23 10.22
C TYR A 16 2.52 4.58 10.54
N ALA A 17 1.59 3.63 10.41
CA ALA A 17 0.18 3.84 10.70
C ALA A 17 -0.07 4.22 12.17
N ARG A 18 0.70 3.65 13.11
CA ARG A 18 0.60 4.01 14.54
C ARG A 18 1.03 5.46 14.78
N LEU A 19 2.15 5.87 14.20
CA LEU A 19 2.63 7.25 14.31
C LEU A 19 1.62 8.23 13.70
N ARG A 20 1.12 7.95 12.48
CA ARG A 20 0.14 8.81 11.83
C ARG A 20 -1.20 8.87 12.54
N VAL A 21 -1.64 7.81 13.21
CA VAL A 21 -2.87 7.86 14.02
C VAL A 21 -2.72 8.81 15.20
N GLN A 22 -1.56 8.84 15.87
CA GLN A 22 -1.32 9.79 16.95
C GLN A 22 -1.37 11.25 16.45
N GLU A 23 -0.90 11.50 15.24
CA GLU A 23 -0.91 12.84 14.65
C GLU A 23 -2.29 13.24 14.12
N LEU A 24 -3.04 12.32 13.51
CA LEU A 24 -4.34 12.60 12.89
C LEU A 24 -5.50 12.55 13.89
N ARG A 25 -5.38 11.71 14.93
CA ARG A 25 -6.42 11.43 15.91
C ARG A 25 -5.80 11.18 17.30
N PRO A 26 -5.18 12.20 17.92
CA PRO A 26 -4.46 12.05 19.19
C PRO A 26 -5.34 11.45 20.31
N GLU A 27 -6.61 11.86 20.37
CA GLU A 27 -7.58 11.40 21.37
C GLU A 27 -8.01 9.94 21.21
N TRP A 28 -7.73 9.31 20.06
CA TRP A 28 -8.20 7.94 19.79
C TRP A 28 -7.39 6.88 20.54
N GLY A 29 -6.14 7.17 20.91
CA GLY A 29 -5.34 6.27 21.73
C GLY A 29 -5.04 4.89 21.12
N ALA A 30 -5.15 4.73 19.79
CA ALA A 30 -4.97 3.42 19.17
C ALA A 30 -3.50 2.97 19.18
N ASP A 31 -3.22 1.83 19.81
CA ASP A 31 -1.88 1.25 19.95
C ASP A 31 -1.60 0.12 18.94
N ARG A 32 -2.65 -0.41 18.30
CA ARG A 32 -2.58 -1.61 17.45
C ARG A 32 -3.12 -1.33 16.06
N VAL A 33 -2.56 -2.04 15.10
CA VAL A 33 -3.03 -2.08 13.72
C VAL A 33 -3.46 -3.51 13.43
N SER A 34 -4.73 -3.69 13.09
CA SER A 34 -5.30 -5.00 12.80
C SER A 34 -4.67 -5.60 11.54
N ARG A 35 -4.74 -6.93 11.43
CA ARG A 35 -4.33 -7.61 10.19
C ARG A 35 -5.21 -7.19 9.02
N GLN A 36 -6.51 -7.06 9.25
CA GLN A 36 -7.48 -6.64 8.24
C GLN A 36 -7.12 -5.28 7.62
N PHE A 37 -6.75 -4.29 8.44
CA PHE A 37 -6.31 -2.99 7.95
C PHE A 37 -5.15 -3.08 6.95
N LEU A 38 -4.18 -3.97 7.21
CA LEU A 38 -3.04 -4.17 6.30
C LEU A 38 -3.46 -4.92 5.02
N ASP A 39 -4.43 -5.82 5.13
CA ASP A 39 -4.98 -6.56 3.99
C ASP A 39 -5.79 -5.64 3.06
N ASP A 40 -6.57 -4.73 3.65
CA ASP A 40 -7.32 -3.71 2.93
C ASP A 40 -6.39 -2.74 2.19
N LEU A 41 -5.33 -2.26 2.85
CA LEU A 41 -4.32 -1.41 2.22
C LEU A 41 -3.61 -2.11 1.05
N ASN A 42 -3.24 -3.37 1.22
CA ASN A 42 -2.63 -4.17 0.16
C ASN A 42 -3.58 -4.34 -1.03
N THR A 43 -4.88 -4.51 -0.76
CA THR A 43 -5.93 -4.62 -1.78
C THR A 43 -6.12 -3.31 -2.52
N LEU A 44 -6.19 -2.18 -1.81
CA LEU A 44 -6.26 -0.85 -2.42
C LEU A 44 -5.06 -0.58 -3.33
N LEU A 45 -3.84 -0.93 -2.89
CA LEU A 45 -2.64 -0.76 -3.71
C LEU A 45 -2.70 -1.57 -5.00
N ARG A 46 -3.19 -2.82 -4.94
CA ARG A 46 -3.41 -3.65 -6.14
C ARG A 46 -4.39 -2.98 -7.11
N LEU A 47 -5.53 -2.52 -6.60
CA LEU A 47 -6.54 -1.83 -7.43
C LEU A 47 -5.98 -0.55 -8.05
N MET A 48 -5.15 0.20 -7.33
CA MET A 48 -4.47 1.38 -7.86
C MET A 48 -3.48 1.03 -8.97
N ILE A 49 -2.69 -0.04 -8.80
CA ILE A 49 -1.77 -0.53 -9.82
C ILE A 49 -2.54 -0.97 -11.07
N ASP A 50 -3.59 -1.77 -10.90
CA ASP A 50 -4.44 -2.24 -12.01
C ASP A 50 -5.05 -1.05 -12.78
N LYS A 51 -5.54 -0.04 -12.05
CA LYS A 51 -6.09 1.17 -12.65
C LYS A 51 -5.03 1.94 -13.43
N SER A 52 -3.82 2.08 -12.89
CA SER A 52 -2.71 2.76 -13.56
C SER A 52 -2.27 2.02 -14.83
N ILE A 53 -2.17 0.68 -14.79
CA ILE A 53 -1.85 -0.15 -15.95
C ILE A 53 -2.89 0.06 -17.06
N ARG A 54 -4.20 -0.01 -16.72
CA ARG A 54 -5.29 0.15 -17.70
C ARG A 54 -5.33 1.55 -18.33
N LYS A 55 -4.90 2.57 -17.60
CA LYS A 55 -4.86 3.96 -18.08
C LYS A 55 -3.64 4.26 -18.93
N HIS A 56 -2.61 3.42 -18.87
CA HIS A 56 -1.35 3.70 -19.55
C HIS A 56 -1.54 3.63 -21.07
N PRO A 57 -1.19 4.68 -21.83
CA PRO A 57 -1.29 4.64 -23.28
C PRO A 57 -0.33 3.59 -23.84
N THR A 58 -0.81 2.77 -24.78
CA THR A 58 -0.07 1.65 -25.38
C THR A 58 1.16 2.10 -26.20
N ILE A 59 1.33 3.41 -26.42
CA ILE A 59 2.42 4.00 -27.19
C ILE A 59 3.72 3.88 -26.39
N GLY A 60 4.66 3.09 -26.93
CA GLY A 60 5.95 2.78 -26.31
C GLY A 60 6.02 1.40 -25.65
N ARG A 61 4.89 0.74 -25.33
CA ARG A 61 4.83 -0.59 -24.65
C ARG A 61 5.69 -0.73 -23.39
N THR A 62 6.15 0.36 -22.79
CA THR A 62 6.96 0.34 -21.59
C THR A 62 6.14 0.80 -20.39
N VAL A 63 5.89 -0.12 -19.46
CA VAL A 63 5.75 0.25 -18.04
C VAL A 63 7.19 0.42 -17.55
N THR A 64 7.84 1.51 -17.95
CA THR A 64 9.20 1.79 -17.50
C THR A 64 9.14 1.92 -15.99
N ALA A 65 9.82 1.03 -15.28
CA ALA A 65 10.07 1.17 -13.85
C ALA A 65 10.84 2.50 -13.67
N LEU A 66 10.11 3.58 -13.43
CA LEU A 66 10.68 4.86 -13.04
C LEU A 66 11.15 4.70 -11.58
N TYR A 67 12.27 4.02 -11.41
CA TYR A 67 13.15 4.18 -10.26
C TYR A 67 14.50 4.67 -10.80
N ARG A 68 14.65 5.99 -10.81
CA ARG A 68 15.93 6.67 -10.66
C ARG A 68 15.79 7.68 -9.53
#